data_AF-A0A2D9F2S0-F1
#
_entry.id   AF-A0A2D9F2S0-F1
#
_cell.length_a   1.000
_cell.length_b   1.000
_cell.length_c   1.000
_cell.angle_alpha   90.00
_cell.angle_beta   90.00
_cell.angle_gamma   90.00
#
_symmetry.space_group_name_H-M   'P 1'
#
loop_
_entity.id
_entity.type
_entity.pdbx_description
1 polymer ?
#
loop_
_entity_poly.entity_id
_entity_poly.type
_entity_poly.pdbx_seq_one_letter_code
_entity_poly.pdbx_strand_id
1 'polypeptide(L)' 'LASGRVTYRVDVADGLENAPAAFVAMLKGENFGKQVVKIADEA' A
#
# COMPACT_ATOMS: atom_id res chain seq x y z
N LEU A 1 -18.02 4.24 21.45
CA LEU A 1 -17.42 3.60 20.26
C LEU A 1 -15.94 3.46 20.53
N ALA A 2 -15.55 2.25 20.93
CA ALA A 2 -14.31 1.96 21.63
C ALA A 2 -13.08 2.17 20.72
N SER A 3 -12.15 3.02 21.17
CA SER A 3 -10.73 3.06 20.81
C SER A 3 -10.36 2.52 19.42
N GLY A 4 -10.57 3.34 18.39
CA GLY A 4 -10.37 3.00 16.98
C GLY A 4 -8.91 2.78 16.57
N ARG A 5 -8.34 1.62 16.94
CA ARG A 5 -7.05 1.15 16.42
C ARG A 5 -7.25 -0.14 15.63
N VAL A 6 -7.63 0.01 14.36
CA VAL A 6 -7.55 -1.08 13.38
C VAL A 6 -6.10 -1.14 12.91
N THR A 7 -5.36 -2.18 13.30
CA THR A 7 -4.03 -2.46 12.76
C THR A 7 -4.22 -3.13 11.40
N TYR A 8 -3.91 -2.41 10.32
CA TYR A 8 -3.94 -2.95 8.96
C TYR A 8 -2.52 -3.30 8.50
N ARG A 9 -2.39 -4.48 7.89
CA ARG A 9 -1.16 -4.88 7.18
C ARG A 9 -1.34 -4.51 5.72
N VAL A 10 -0.42 -3.69 5.21
CA VAL A 10 -0.40 -3.18 3.84
C VAL A 10 0.91 -3.50 3.17
N ASP A 11 0.87 -3.57 1.86
CA ASP A 11 2.04 -3.59 1.00
C ASP A 11 2.27 -2.18 0.44
N VAL A 12 3.49 -1.64 0.60
CA VAL A 12 3.78 -0.24 0.30
C VAL A 12 4.87 -0.17 -0.75
N ALA A 13 4.56 0.48 -1.87
CA ALA A 13 5.54 0.87 -2.88
C ALA A 13 5.91 2.34 -2.69
N ASP A 14 7.21 2.64 -2.59
CA ASP A 14 7.70 4.02 -2.49
C ASP A 14 7.84 4.64 -3.88
N GLY A 15 7.35 5.86 -4.06
CA GLY A 15 7.47 6.62 -5.31
C GLY A 15 6.39 6.28 -6.35
N LEU A 16 5.97 7.31 -7.10
CA LEU A 16 4.94 7.16 -8.13
C LEU A 16 5.44 6.36 -9.34
N GLU A 17 6.74 6.42 -9.61
CA GLU A 17 7.45 5.65 -10.62
C GLU A 17 7.26 4.13 -10.47
N ASN A 18 7.04 3.66 -9.24
CA ASN A 18 6.83 2.24 -8.93
C ASN A 18 5.35 1.83 -8.97
N ALA A 19 4.42 2.79 -9.10
CA ALA A 19 2.99 2.51 -9.14
C ALA A 19 2.56 1.54 -10.26
N PRO A 20 3.09 1.64 -11.50
CA PRO A 20 2.72 0.69 -12.55
C PRO A 20 3.13 -0.75 -12.22
N ALA A 21 4.34 -0.95 -11.69
CA ALA A 21 4.84 -2.27 -11.31
C ALA A 21 4.03 -2.83 -10.12
N ALA A 22 3.78 -2.01 -9.10
CA ALA A 22 2.97 -2.37 -7.95
C ALA A 22 1.53 -2.76 -8.33
N PHE A 23 0.94 -2.07 -9.31
CA PHE A 23 -0.39 -2.40 -9.81
C PHE A 23 -0.42 -3.74 -10.55
N VAL A 24 0.57 -4.02 -11.38
CA VAL A 24 0.69 -5.33 -12.06
C VAL A 24 0.88 -6.46 -11.06
N ALA A 25 1.75 -6.28 -10.06
CA ALA A 25 1.96 -7.25 -8.99
C ALA A 25 0.66 -7.52 -8.21
N MET A 26 -0.11 -6.47 -7.90
CA MET A 26 -1.42 -6.60 -7.26
C MET A 26 -2.40 -7.44 -8.09
N LEU A 27 -2.47 -7.20 -9.41
CA LEU A 27 -3.35 -7.98 -10.30
C LEU A 27 -2.92 -9.45 -10.42
N LYS A 28 -1.64 -9.76 -10.22
CA LYS A 28 -1.11 -11.13 -10.16
C LYS A 28 -1.29 -11.78 -8.78
N GLY A 29 -1.74 -11.03 -7.77
CA GLY A 29 -1.85 -11.51 -6.39
C GLY A 29 -0.51 -11.65 -5.68
N GLU A 30 0.51 -10.92 -6.13
CA GLU A 30 1.87 -10.95 -5.56
C GLU A 30 1.99 -10.07 -4.30
N ASN A 31 0.99 -9.24 -3.99
CA ASN A 31 0.98 -8.33 -2.86
C ASN A 31 0.17 -8.86 -1.66
N PHE A 32 0.49 -8.39 -0.45
CA PHE A 32 -0.29 -8.76 0.74
C PHE A 32 -1.51 -7.86 0.92
N GLY A 33 -2.64 -8.27 0.34
CA GLY A 33 -3.94 -7.61 0.55
C GLY A 33 -3.98 -6.22 -0.09
N LYS A 34 -3.85 -5.17 0.74
CA LYS A 34 -3.99 -3.78 0.28
C LYS A 34 -2.65 -3.24 -0.22
N GLN A 35 -2.59 -2.85 -1.49
CA GLN A 35 -1.49 -2.09 -2.09
C GLN A 35 -1.63 -0.60 -1.80
N VAL A 36 -0.54 0.06 -1.41
CA VAL A 36 -0.44 1.52 -1.25
C VAL A 36 0.81 2.02 -1.98
N VAL A 37 0.72 3.22 -2.57
CA VAL A 37 1.88 3.92 -3.13
C VAL A 37 2.15 5.16 -2.29
N LYS A 38 3.36 5.25 -1.72
CA LYS A 38 3.79 6.40 -0.94
C LYS A 38 4.42 7.44 -1.86
N ILE A 39 3.75 8.60 -1.97
CA ILE A 39 4.16 9.69 -2.86
C ILE A 39 4.90 10.84 -2.15
N ALA A 40 4.76 10.91 -0.82
CA ALA A 40 5.43 11.90 0.04
C ALA A 40 5.49 11.36 1.48
N ASP A 41 6.43 11.88 2.27
CA ASP A 41 6.44 11.69 3.73
C ASP A 41 5.33 12.54 4.37
N GLU A 42 4.74 12.04 5.45
CA GLU A 42 3.87 12.85 6.30
C GLU A 42 4.72 13.87 7.07
N ALA A 43 4.25 15.12 7.13
CA ALA A 43 4.91 16.24 7.80
C ALA A 43 4.81 16.18 9.33
#